data_AF-A0A2W6Z052-F1
#
_entry.id   AF-A0A2W6Z052-F1
#
_cell.length_a   1.000
_cell.length_b   1.000
_cell.length_c   1.000
_cell.angle_alpha   90.00
_cell.angle_beta   90.00
_cell.angle_gamma   90.00
#
_symmetry.space_group_name_H-M   'P 1'
#
loop_
_entity.id
_entity.type
_entity.pdbx_description
1 polymer ?
#
loop_
_entity_poly.entity_id
_entity_poly.type
_entity_poly.pdbx_seq_one_letter_code
_entity_poly.pdbx_strand_id
1 'polypeptide(L)'
;MSHAPMTLDELAKRLANAAQMELFAINIMECGAARVNAPFVLTDVVRETRRQGEALGLAHRIATALRDRPDLAIGLGLNDLVLEPAATPIP
;
A
#
# COMPACT_ATOMS: atom_id res chain seq x y z
N MET A 1 -1.16 -0.06 23.81
CA MET A 1 -0.04 -0.75 23.15
C MET A 1 0.69 0.28 22.30
N SER A 2 1.94 0.61 22.64
CA SER A 2 2.76 1.54 21.86
C SER A 2 3.14 0.84 20.56
N HIS A 3 2.45 1.15 19.46
CA HIS A 3 2.91 0.70 18.15
C HIS A 3 4.26 1.38 17.89
N ALA A 4 5.31 0.59 17.72
CA ALA A 4 6.60 1.11 17.27
C ALA A 4 6.39 1.94 15.99
N PRO A 5 7.09 3.08 15.82
CA PRO A 5 6.95 3.91 14.64
C PRO A 5 7.28 3.08 13.39
N MET A 6 6.37 3.13 12.41
CA MET A 6 6.49 2.39 11.15
C MET A 6 7.45 3.14 10.24
N THR A 7 8.50 2.48 9.74
CA THR A 7 9.45 3.09 8.82
C THR A 7 8.83 3.29 7.43
N LEU A 8 9.38 4.21 6.64
CA LEU A 8 8.96 4.41 5.24
C LEU A 8 9.14 3.16 4.38
N ASP A 9 10.18 2.36 4.61
CA ASP A 9 10.38 1.09 3.90
C ASP A 9 9.29 0.06 4.24
N GLU A 10 8.96 -0.09 5.52
CA GLU A 10 7.90 -0.99 5.96
C GLU A 10 6.53 -0.52 5.44
N LEU A 11 6.28 0.80 5.45
CA LEU A 11 5.08 1.41 4.88
C LEU A 11 5.00 1.14 3.38
N ALA A 12 6.06 1.40 2.62
CA ALA A 12 6.11 1.18 1.19
C ALA A 12 5.85 -0.29 0.85
N LYS A 13 6.46 -1.22 1.59
CA LYS A 13 6.27 -2.66 1.41
C LYS A 13 4.82 -3.09 1.69
N ARG A 14 4.21 -2.59 2.77
CA ARG A 14 2.80 -2.88 3.09
C ARG A 14 1.84 -2.35 2.04
N LEU A 15 2.08 -1.13 1.54
CA LEU A 15 1.26 -0.53 0.49
C LEU A 15 1.37 -1.31 -0.83
N ALA A 16 2.57 -1.76 -1.20
CA ALA A 16 2.77 -2.61 -2.38
C ALA A 16 2.00 -3.93 -2.25
N ASN A 17 2.14 -4.62 -1.12
CA ASN A 17 1.45 -5.88 -0.86
C ASN A 17 -0.08 -5.71 -0.88
N ALA A 18 -0.59 -4.66 -0.26
CA ALA A 18 -2.02 -4.36 -0.25
C ALA A 18 -2.54 -4.09 -1.68
N ALA A 19 -1.85 -3.25 -2.46
CA ALA A 19 -2.21 -2.99 -3.85
C ALA A 19 -2.25 -4.27 -4.70
N GLN A 20 -1.25 -5.15 -4.52
CA GLN A 20 -1.18 -6.42 -5.23
C GLN A 20 -2.33 -7.36 -4.85
N MET A 21 -2.73 -7.41 -3.57
CA MET A 21 -3.87 -8.19 -3.12
C MET A 21 -5.19 -7.71 -3.72
N GLU A 22 -5.41 -6.38 -3.77
CA GLU A 22 -6.61 -5.81 -4.38
C GLU A 22 -6.70 -6.15 -5.88
N LEU A 23 -5.59 -6.00 -6.61
CA LEU A 23 -5.52 -6.37 -8.04
C LEU A 23 -5.77 -7.87 -8.26
N PHE A 24 -5.23 -8.72 -7.40
CA PHE A 24 -5.46 -10.16 -7.46
C PHE A 24 -6.93 -10.52 -7.21
N ALA A 25 -7.57 -9.87 -6.22
CA ALA A 25 -8.99 -10.07 -5.94
C ALA A 25 -9.87 -9.67 -7.14
N ILE A 26 -9.55 -8.57 -7.83
CA ILE A 26 -10.24 -8.15 -9.06
C ILE A 26 -10.11 -9.21 -10.14
N ASN A 27 -8.90 -9.73 -10.39
CA ASN A 27 -8.70 -10.76 -11.41
C ASN A 27 -9.52 -12.02 -11.11
N ILE A 28 -9.65 -12.42 -9.84
CA ILE A 28 -10.52 -13.53 -9.44
C ILE A 28 -11.99 -13.22 -9.73
N MET A 29 -12.45 -12.02 -9.37
CA MET A 29 -13.83 -11.59 -9.60
C MET A 29 -14.16 -11.54 -11.10
N GLU A 30 -13.26 -10.99 -11.92
CA GLU A 30 -13.41 -10.93 -13.38
C GLU A 30 -13.40 -12.33 -14.01
N CYS A 31 -12.50 -13.23 -13.57
CA CYS A 31 -12.50 -14.63 -13.99
C CYS A 31 -13.79 -15.36 -13.59
N GLY A 32 -14.33 -15.06 -12.40
CA GLY A 32 -15.61 -15.60 -11.93
C GLY A 32 -16.79 -15.11 -12.76
N ALA A 33 -16.81 -13.81 -13.09
CA ALA A 33 -17.83 -13.17 -13.91
C ALA A 33 -17.85 -13.68 -15.36
N ALA A 34 -16.68 -14.06 -15.91
CA ALA A 34 -16.55 -14.54 -17.27
C ALA A 34 -17.12 -15.97 -17.50
N ARG A 35 -17.57 -16.66 -16.44
CA ARG A 35 -18.14 -18.01 -16.55
C ARG A 35 -19.58 -17.96 -17.07
N VAL A 36 -19.94 -18.93 -17.91
CA VAL A 36 -21.32 -19.11 -18.41
C VAL A 36 -22.25 -19.34 -17.21
N ASN A 37 -23.34 -18.55 -17.13
CA ASN A 37 -24.30 -18.53 -16.02
C ASN A 37 -23.75 -18.03 -14.67
N ALA A 38 -22.63 -17.28 -14.66
CA ALA A 38 -22.19 -16.63 -13.43
C ALA A 38 -23.26 -15.66 -12.89
N PRO A 39 -23.55 -15.67 -11.59
CA PRO A 39 -24.36 -14.61 -10.99
C PRO A 39 -23.66 -13.27 -11.25
N PHE A 40 -24.44 -12.23 -11.54
CA PHE A 40 -23.91 -10.89 -11.84
C PHE A 40 -22.87 -10.49 -10.79
N VAL A 41 -21.60 -10.47 -11.20
CA VAL A 41 -20.57 -9.82 -10.39
C VAL A 41 -20.92 -8.35 -10.40
N LEU A 42 -21.24 -7.82 -9.21
CA LEU A 42 -21.67 -6.43 -9.06
C LEU A 42 -20.56 -5.53 -9.59
N THR A 43 -20.84 -4.89 -10.74
CA THR A 43 -19.93 -4.00 -11.46
C THR A 43 -19.39 -2.90 -10.53
N ASP A 44 -20.18 -2.51 -9.53
CA ASP A 44 -19.81 -1.54 -8.51
C ASP A 44 -18.72 -2.04 -7.56
N VAL A 45 -18.76 -3.31 -7.14
CA VAL A 45 -17.74 -3.90 -6.25
C VAL A 45 -16.41 -3.97 -6.99
N VAL A 46 -16.41 -4.46 -8.23
CA VAL A 46 -15.20 -4.52 -9.07
C VAL A 46 -14.61 -3.13 -9.30
N ARG A 47 -15.46 -2.13 -9.58
CA ARG A 47 -15.04 -0.74 -9.75
C ARG A 47 -14.41 -0.17 -8.47
N GLU A 48 -15.01 -0.43 -7.32
CA GLU A 48 -14.51 0.07 -6.04
C GLU A 48 -13.19 -0.59 -5.63
N THR A 49 -13.07 -1.92 -5.79
CA THR A 49 -11.81 -2.64 -5.56
C THR A 49 -10.71 -2.12 -6.47
N ARG A 50 -11.01 -1.82 -7.74
CA ARG A 50 -10.05 -1.22 -8.68
C ARG A 50 -9.58 0.16 -8.21
N ARG A 51 -10.51 1.01 -7.81
CA ARG A 51 -10.21 2.35 -7.26
C ARG A 51 -9.31 2.26 -6.02
N GLN A 52 -9.56 1.30 -5.14
CA GLN A 52 -8.74 1.08 -3.94
C GLN A 52 -7.32 0.60 -4.28
N GLY A 53 -7.20 -0.37 -5.20
CA GLY A 53 -5.90 -0.84 -5.69
C GLY A 53 -5.06 0.28 -6.31
N GLU A 54 -5.67 1.14 -7.13
CA GLU A 54 -5.00 2.31 -7.71
C GLU A 54 -4.54 3.33 -6.66
N ALA A 55 -5.38 3.60 -5.65
CA ALA A 55 -5.04 4.48 -4.55
C ALA A 55 -3.86 3.95 -3.72
N LEU A 56 -3.85 2.64 -3.41
CA LEU A 56 -2.75 1.98 -2.71
C LEU A 56 -1.46 2.01 -3.55
N GLY A 57 -1.55 1.79 -4.86
CA GLY A 57 -0.41 1.89 -5.77
C GLY A 57 0.16 3.31 -5.86
N LEU A 58 -0.70 4.34 -5.81
CA LEU A 58 -0.25 5.73 -5.73
C LEU A 58 0.45 6.01 -4.39
N ALA A 59 -0.15 5.57 -3.28
CA ALA A 59 0.43 5.73 -1.95
C ALA A 59 1.80 5.03 -1.85
N HIS A 60 1.96 3.84 -2.43
CA HIS A 60 3.24 3.15 -2.53
C HIS A 60 4.29 4.01 -3.26
N ARG A 61 3.95 4.55 -4.45
CA ARG A 61 4.87 5.41 -5.22
C ARG A 61 5.28 6.66 -4.43
N ILE A 62 4.36 7.26 -3.68
CA ILE A 62 4.67 8.40 -2.81
C ILE A 62 5.63 7.98 -1.70
N ALA A 63 5.35 6.85 -1.02
CA ALA A 63 6.23 6.35 0.04
C ALA A 63 7.65 6.04 -0.48
N THR A 64 7.77 5.43 -1.66
CA THR A 64 9.07 5.20 -2.32
C THR A 64 9.77 6.51 -2.66
N ALA A 65 9.06 7.48 -3.24
CA ALA A 65 9.65 8.78 -3.56
C ALA A 65 10.13 9.54 -2.30
N LEU A 66 9.39 9.45 -1.19
CA LEU A 66 9.78 10.03 0.09
C LEU A 66 10.99 9.34 0.71
N ARG A 67 11.11 8.03 0.56
CA ARG A 67 12.31 7.28 0.97
C ARG A 67 13.52 7.71 0.16
N ASP A 68 13.38 7.80 -1.16
CA ASP A 68 14.48 8.15 -2.06
C ASP A 68 14.86 9.64 -1.95
N ARG A 69 13.95 10.48 -1.43
CA ARG A 69 14.11 11.91 -1.19
C ARG A 69 13.72 12.31 0.25
N PRO A 70 14.55 11.97 1.25
CA PRO A 70 14.25 12.23 2.66
C PRO A 70 14.15 13.74 2.98
N ASP A 71 14.76 14.60 2.17
CA ASP A 71 14.62 16.06 2.22
C ASP A 71 13.15 16.51 2.09
N LEU A 72 12.39 15.86 1.21
CA LEU A 72 10.96 16.15 1.02
C LEU A 72 10.13 15.67 2.22
N ALA A 73 10.48 14.52 2.80
CA ALA A 73 9.80 13.99 3.98
C ALA A 73 9.97 14.92 5.19
N ILE A 74 11.16 15.51 5.36
CA ILE A 74 11.44 16.52 6.39
C ILE A 74 10.62 17.79 6.15
N GLY A 75 10.55 18.27 4.90
CA GLY A 75 9.73 19.43 4.53
C GLY A 75 8.23 19.24 4.75
N LEU A 76 7.76 17.99 4.81
CA LEU A 76 6.37 17.61 5.09
C LEU A 76 6.10 17.30 6.57
N GLY A 77 7.10 17.42 7.44
CA GLY A 77 6.97 17.14 8.88
C GLY A 77 6.85 15.65 9.23
N LEU A 78 7.31 14.75 8.35
CA LEU A 78 7.24 13.30 8.53
C LEU A 78 8.47 12.71 9.23
N ASN A 79 9.09 13.49 10.12
CA ASN A 79 10.40 13.20 10.73
C ASN A 79 10.43 11.86 11.47
N ASP A 80 9.32 11.48 12.10
CA ASP A 80 9.18 10.25 12.90
C ASP A 80 9.15 8.97 12.03
N LEU A 81 8.95 9.10 10.71
CA LEU A 81 8.93 7.98 9.75
C LEU A 81 10.27 7.75 9.05
N VAL A 82 11.14 8.77 9.04
CA VAL A 82 12.43 8.80 8.32
C VAL A 82 13.57 8.25 9.17
N LEU A 83 13.51 8.44 10.49
CA LEU A 83 14.56 8.03 11.40
C LEU A 83 14.35 6.57 11.82
N GLU A 84 15.24 5.66 11.40
CA GLU A 84 15.36 4.38 12.10
C GLU A 84 15.63 4.65 13.58
N PRO A 85 15.01 3.92 14.52
CA PRO A 85 15.51 3.89 15.88
C PRO A 85 16.93 3.33 15.80
N ALA A 86 17.93 4.19 16.02
CA ALA A 86 19.33 3.83 16.02
C ALA A 86 19.51 2.54 16.81
N ALA A 87 20.00 1.49 16.17
CA ALA A 87 20.38 0.26 16.84
C ALA A 87 21.37 0.64 17.95
N THR A 88 20.91 0.65 19.19
CA THR A 88 21.78 0.81 20.36
C THR A 88 22.82 -0.29 20.28
N PRO A 89 24.12 0.02 20.18
CA PRO A 89 25.15 -0.99 20.29
C PRO A 89 25.04 -1.58 21.70
N ILE A 90 24.74 -2.88 21.77
CA ILE A 90 24.73 -3.63 23.03
C ILE A 90 26.19 -3.70 23.49
N PRO A 91 26.52 -3.29 24.74
CA PRO A 91 27.88 -3.33 25.28
C PRO A 91 28.38 -4.76 25.53
#